data_AF-A0A351TLH8-F1
#
_entry.id   AF-A0A351TLH8-F1
#
_cell.length_a   1.000
_cell.length_b   1.000
_cell.length_c   1.000
_cell.angle_alpha   90.00
_cell.angle_beta   90.00
_cell.angle_gamma   90.00
#
_symmetry.space_group_name_H-M   'P 1'
#
loop_
_entity.id
_entity.type
_entity.pdbx_description
1 polymer ?
#
loop_
_entity_poly.entity_id
_entity_poly.type
_entity_poly.pdbx_seq_one_letter_code
_entity_poly.pdbx_strand_id
1 'polypeptide(L)'
;KIYLVDVGLLRRLAQLAPTAFGEGNRLFTEFKGALTENFVLQTLVTQFEVVPRYWTQSNPPHEVDFLIQRENDIFPVEVKSGSNTASKSLRKFKEMFPDQVRLRV
;
A
#
# COMPACT_ATOMS: atom_id res chain seq x y z
N LYS A 1 -5.30 7.65 4.99
CA LYS A 1 -4.22 7.99 4.01
C LYS A 1 -4.80 8.85 2.90
N ILE A 2 -3.98 9.66 2.21
CA ILE A 2 -4.42 10.49 1.07
C ILE A 2 -3.70 9.98 -0.18
N TYR A 3 -4.47 9.72 -1.23
CA TYR A 3 -3.96 9.32 -2.54
C TYR A 3 -4.48 10.28 -3.61
N LEU A 4 -3.63 10.62 -4.57
CA LEU A 4 -3.97 11.43 -5.73
C LEU A 4 -3.97 10.58 -6.99
N VAL A 5 -4.66 11.09 -8.01
CA VAL A 5 -4.77 10.49 -9.36
C VAL A 5 -3.44 10.42 -10.11
N ASP A 6 -2.39 11.07 -9.60
CA ASP A 6 -1.06 11.05 -10.18
C ASP A 6 0.00 11.18 -9.07
N VAL A 7 1.06 10.37 -9.18
CA VAL A 7 2.15 10.32 -8.17
C VAL A 7 2.99 11.60 -8.20
N GLY A 8 3.18 12.20 -9.38
CA GLY A 8 3.88 13.47 -9.56
C GLY A 8 3.14 14.67 -8.94
N LEU A 9 1.81 14.66 -9.01
CA LEU A 9 0.95 15.61 -8.29
C LEU A 9 1.14 15.48 -6.78
N LEU A 10 1.12 14.25 -6.24
CA LEU A 10 1.33 14.04 -4.80
C LEU A 10 2.71 14.53 -4.37
N ARG A 11 3.75 14.20 -5.14
CA ARG A 11 5.10 14.71 -4.92
C ARG A 11 5.15 16.24 -4.92
N ARG A 12 4.45 16.90 -5.86
CA ARG A 12 4.47 18.37 -5.97
C ARG A 12 3.81 19.01 -4.75
N LEU A 13 2.66 18.49 -4.32
CA LEU A 13 1.93 18.99 -3.15
C LEU A 13 2.67 18.70 -1.84
N ALA A 14 3.45 17.61 -1.79
CA ALA A 14 4.40 17.32 -0.72
C ALA A 14 5.67 18.20 -0.77
N GLN A 15 5.78 19.14 -1.72
CA GLN A 15 6.91 20.05 -1.90
C GLN A 15 8.27 19.36 -2.10
N LEU A 16 8.28 18.12 -2.61
CA LEU A 16 9.51 17.39 -2.86
C LEU A 16 10.12 17.76 -4.22
N ALA A 17 11.40 18.10 -4.21
CA ALA A 17 12.17 18.28 -5.43
C ALA A 17 12.32 16.93 -6.18
N PRO A 18 12.36 16.92 -7.53
CA PRO A 18 12.65 15.71 -8.30
C PRO A 18 13.98 15.04 -7.93
N THR A 19 14.97 15.83 -7.51
CA THR A 19 16.28 15.32 -7.08
C THR A 19 16.21 14.45 -5.83
N ALA A 20 15.14 14.58 -5.02
CA ALA A 20 14.93 13.77 -3.83
C ALA A 20 14.87 12.26 -4.13
N PHE A 21 14.44 11.86 -5.34
CA PHE A 21 14.43 10.46 -5.76
C PHE A 21 15.84 9.90 -6.02
N GLY A 22 16.77 10.75 -6.45
CA GLY A 22 18.15 10.36 -6.77
C GLY A 22 19.12 10.50 -5.59
N GLU A 23 18.87 11.47 -4.70
CA GLU A 23 19.79 11.80 -3.60
C GLU A 23 19.57 10.96 -2.33
N GLY A 24 18.45 10.23 -2.23
CA GLY A 24 18.17 9.34 -1.09
C GLY A 24 18.13 10.04 0.27
N ASN A 25 17.92 11.36 0.29
CA ASN A 25 17.96 12.19 1.51
C ASN A 25 16.80 11.84 2.48
N ARG A 26 16.95 12.17 3.76
CA ARG A 26 16.01 11.90 4.87
C ARG A 26 14.55 12.28 4.57
N LEU A 27 14.34 13.40 3.86
CA LEU A 27 13.02 13.84 3.40
C LEU A 27 12.37 12.84 2.44
N PHE A 28 13.14 12.19 1.57
CA PHE A 28 12.61 11.14 0.70
C PHE A 28 12.15 9.94 1.52
N THR A 29 12.89 9.53 2.56
CA THR A 29 12.55 8.36 3.39
C THR A 29 11.15 8.47 4.03
N GLU A 30 10.76 9.65 4.50
CA GLU A 30 9.43 9.88 5.10
C GLU A 30 8.29 9.78 4.07
N PHE A 31 8.50 10.32 2.87
CA PHE A 31 7.49 10.31 1.81
C PHE A 31 7.55 9.09 0.88
N LYS A 32 8.60 8.28 0.97
CA LYS A 32 8.81 7.11 0.13
C LYS A 32 7.65 6.14 0.24
N GLY A 33 7.13 5.92 1.46
CA GLY A 33 5.95 5.08 1.71
C GLY A 33 4.73 5.61 0.97
N ALA A 34 4.34 6.85 1.23
CA ALA A 34 3.16 7.47 0.63
C ALA A 34 3.21 7.51 -0.90
N LEU A 35 4.37 7.85 -1.49
CA LEU A 35 4.55 7.86 -2.94
C LEU A 35 4.50 6.45 -3.54
N THR A 36 5.09 5.46 -2.86
CA THR A 36 5.07 4.06 -3.31
C THR A 36 3.66 3.50 -3.24
N GLU A 37 2.93 3.73 -2.14
CA GLU A 37 1.53 3.32 -2.01
C GLU A 37 0.63 3.98 -3.07
N ASN A 38 0.81 5.29 -3.31
CA ASN A 38 0.07 5.98 -4.36
C ASN A 38 0.37 5.40 -5.75
N PHE A 39 1.63 5.07 -6.04
CA PHE A 39 2.03 4.45 -7.29
C PHE A 39 1.38 3.06 -7.47
N VAL A 40 1.40 2.25 -6.42
CA VAL A 40 0.75 0.93 -6.44
C VAL A 40 -0.76 1.09 -6.63
N LEU A 41 -1.42 1.99 -5.91
CA LEU A 41 -2.86 2.23 -6.07
C LEU A 41 -3.21 2.63 -7.51
N GLN A 42 -2.50 3.61 -8.09
CA GLN A 42 -2.74 4.04 -9.48
C GLN A 42 -2.53 2.91 -10.49
N THR A 43 -1.64 1.97 -10.20
CA THR A 43 -1.48 0.78 -11.04
C THR A 43 -2.66 -0.18 -10.86
N LEU A 44 -3.03 -0.49 -9.62
CA LEU A 44 -4.09 -1.45 -9.29
C LEU A 44 -5.47 -1.01 -9.81
N VAL A 45 -5.84 0.26 -9.68
CA VAL A 45 -7.14 0.76 -10.15
C VAL A 45 -7.36 0.59 -11.65
N THR A 46 -6.29 0.48 -12.44
CA THR A 46 -6.39 0.25 -13.90
C THR A 46 -6.52 -1.23 -14.28
N GLN A 47 -6.25 -2.14 -13.35
CA GLN A 47 -6.18 -3.58 -13.60
C GLN A 47 -7.41 -4.35 -13.11
N PHE A 48 -8.22 -3.75 -12.24
CA PHE A 48 -9.35 -4.41 -11.59
C PHE A 48 -10.61 -3.55 -11.69
N GLU A 49 -11.77 -4.20 -11.83
CA GLU A 49 -13.08 -3.54 -11.92
C GLU A 49 -13.49 -2.85 -10.61
N VAL A 50 -13.05 -3.40 -9.49
CA VAL A 50 -13.35 -2.90 -8.15
C VAL A 50 -12.17 -2.09 -7.64
N VAL A 51 -12.44 -0.85 -7.24
CA VAL A 51 -11.43 0.02 -6.62
C VAL A 51 -10.89 -0.62 -5.34
N PRO A 52 -9.56 -0.69 -5.13
CA PRO A 52 -8.98 -1.25 -3.93
C PRO A 52 -9.49 -0.56 -2.65
N ARG A 53 -9.76 -1.38 -1.63
CA ARG A 53 -10.16 -0.92 -0.29
C ARG A 53 -8.99 -1.07 0.67
N TYR A 54 -9.11 -0.64 1.91
CA TYR A 54 -8.10 -0.89 2.94
C TYR A 54 -8.73 -1.66 4.11
N TRP A 55 -7.90 -2.23 4.97
CA TRP A 55 -8.37 -2.88 6.20
C TRP A 55 -7.58 -2.40 7.40
N THR A 56 -8.30 -2.16 8.51
CA THR A 56 -7.71 -1.74 9.78
C THR A 56 -8.34 -2.49 10.95
N GLN A 57 -7.52 -2.80 11.94
CA GLN A 57 -7.93 -3.24 13.27
C GLN A 57 -7.34 -2.29 14.31
N SER A 58 -8.13 -1.90 15.33
CA SER A 58 -7.72 -0.87 16.29
C SER A 58 -7.02 -1.42 17.54
N ASN A 59 -7.21 -2.70 17.89
CA ASN A 59 -6.63 -3.30 19.08
C ASN A 59 -6.38 -4.81 18.92
N PRO A 60 -5.11 -5.28 18.84
CA PRO A 60 -3.91 -4.48 18.57
C PRO A 60 -3.99 -3.79 17.19
N PRO A 61 -3.26 -2.68 16.98
CA PRO A 61 -3.31 -1.94 15.72
C PRO A 61 -2.67 -2.73 14.58
N HIS A 62 -3.46 -3.00 13.55
CA HIS A 62 -2.98 -3.59 12.30
C HIS A 62 -3.64 -2.88 11.11
N GLU A 63 -2.89 -2.75 10.03
CA GLU A 63 -3.37 -2.16 8.79
C GLU A 63 -2.82 -2.95 7.60
N VAL A 64 -3.69 -3.26 6.64
CA VAL A 64 -3.33 -3.75 5.31
C VAL A 64 -3.66 -2.65 4.32
N ASP A 65 -2.66 -2.23 3.54
CA ASP A 65 -2.75 -1.06 2.67
C ASP A 65 -3.89 -1.19 1.66
N PHE A 66 -3.95 -2.33 0.96
CA PHE A 66 -4.95 -2.57 -0.07
C PHE A 66 -5.57 -3.98 0.03
N LEU A 67 -6.88 -4.06 -0.18
CA LEU A 67 -7.63 -5.27 -0.44
C LEU A 67 -8.13 -5.21 -1.88
N ILE A 68 -7.66 -6.15 -2.70
CA ILE A 68 -8.08 -6.31 -4.08
C ILE A 68 -9.15 -7.39 -4.13
N GLN A 69 -10.25 -7.10 -4.81
CA GLN A 69 -11.27 -8.09 -5.13
C GLN A 69 -11.11 -8.53 -6.58
N ARG A 70 -11.01 -9.85 -6.80
CA ARG A 70 -11.07 -10.45 -8.13
C ARG A 70 -12.05 -11.60 -8.07
N GLU A 71 -13.14 -11.48 -8.82
CA GLU A 71 -14.27 -12.40 -8.74
C GLU A 71 -14.74 -12.51 -7.27
N ASN A 72 -14.74 -13.73 -6.72
CA ASN A 72 -15.16 -14.03 -5.35
C ASN A 72 -13.98 -14.13 -4.36
N ASP A 73 -12.74 -13.90 -4.82
CA ASP A 73 -11.54 -13.99 -3.98
C ASP A 73 -11.07 -12.58 -3.54
N ILE A 74 -10.56 -12.49 -2.31
CA ILE A 74 -9.98 -11.28 -1.73
C ILE A 74 -8.47 -11.47 -1.55
N PHE A 75 -7.69 -10.53 -2.09
CA PHE A 75 -6.24 -10.53 -2.02
C PHE A 75 -5.75 -9.34 -1.19
N PRO A 76 -5.21 -9.56 0.02
CA PRO A 76 -4.58 -8.52 0.78
C PRO A 76 -3.20 -8.19 0.20
N VAL A 77 -2.91 -6.90 0.06
CA VAL A 77 -1.67 -6.36 -0.48
C VAL A 77 -1.08 -5.37 0.51
N GLU A 78 0.19 -5.61 0.83
CA GLU A 78 1.02 -4.70 1.62
C GLU A 78 2.10 -4.12 0.73
N VAL A 79 2.23 -2.81 0.74
CA VAL A 79 3.23 -2.08 -0.03
C VAL A 79 4.43 -1.80 0.86
N LYS A 80 5.62 -2.24 0.40
CA LYS A 80 6.88 -1.94 1.06
C LYS A 80 7.77 -1.14 0.13
N SER A 81 8.36 -0.07 0.66
CA SER A 81 9.35 0.74 -0.04
C SER A 81 10.80 0.40 0.34
N GLY A 82 10.99 -0.54 1.28
CA GLY A 82 12.28 -1.07 1.71
C GLY A 82 12.45 -2.56 1.40
N SER A 83 13.60 -3.13 1.72
CA SER A 83 13.95 -4.53 1.42
C SER A 83 13.33 -5.56 2.39
N ASN A 84 12.89 -5.13 3.58
CA ASN A 84 12.22 -6.02 4.52
C ASN A 84 10.75 -6.24 4.10
N THR A 85 10.45 -7.45 3.64
CA THR A 85 9.13 -7.84 3.11
C THR A 85 8.22 -8.51 4.14
N ALA A 86 8.71 -8.79 5.36
CA ALA A 86 7.88 -9.40 6.39
C ALA A 86 6.78 -8.43 6.85
N SER A 87 5.50 -8.80 6.68
CA SER A 87 4.36 -8.03 7.20
C SER A 87 3.67 -8.77 8.35
N LYS A 88 3.69 -8.14 9.54
CA LYS A 88 2.91 -8.59 10.71
C LYS A 88 1.41 -8.43 10.46
N SER A 89 1.00 -7.37 9.74
CA SER A 89 -0.40 -7.11 9.42
C SER A 89 -0.99 -8.16 8.48
N LEU A 90 -0.26 -8.56 7.43
CA LEU A 90 -0.71 -9.64 6.53
C LEU A 90 -0.86 -10.98 7.26
N ARG A 91 0.09 -11.30 8.16
CA ARG A 91 -0.02 -12.50 9.00
C ARG A 91 -1.27 -12.43 9.89
N LYS A 92 -1.49 -11.30 10.56
CA LYS A 92 -2.67 -11.11 11.41
C LYS A 92 -3.98 -11.20 10.62
N PHE A 93 -4.03 -10.57 9.44
CA PHE A 93 -5.17 -10.63 8.55
C PHE A 93 -5.50 -12.07 8.16
N LYS A 94 -4.48 -12.85 7.76
CA LYS A 94 -4.63 -14.28 7.44
C LYS A 94 -5.11 -15.11 8.64
N GLU A 95 -4.60 -14.84 9.85
CA GLU A 95 -5.06 -15.52 11.08
C GLU A 95 -6.54 -15.26 11.38
N MET A 96 -7.04 -14.05 11.07
CA MET A 96 -8.44 -13.68 11.30
C MET A 96 -9.39 -14.21 10.22
N PHE A 97 -8.89 -14.37 8.99
CA PHE A 97 -9.69 -14.72 7.82
C PHE A 97 -9.10 -15.94 7.07
N PRO A 98 -8.91 -17.09 7.74
CA PRO A 98 -8.17 -18.22 7.19
C PRO A 98 -8.81 -18.84 5.94
N ASP A 99 -10.13 -18.87 5.86
CA ASP A 99 -10.88 -19.51 4.76
C ASP A 99 -11.12 -18.56 3.56
N GLN A 100 -10.99 -17.26 3.79
CA GLN A 100 -11.30 -16.22 2.80
C GLN A 100 -10.06 -15.75 2.04
N VAL A 101 -8.87 -16.07 2.57
CA VAL A 101 -7.60 -15.53 2.10
C VAL A 101 -6.73 -16.67 1.58
N ARG A 102 -6.64 -16.79 0.25
CA ARG A 102 -5.77 -17.77 -0.43
C ARG A 102 -4.29 -17.33 -0.46
N LEU A 103 -3.79 -16.78 0.64
CA LEU A 103 -2.44 -16.22 0.73
C LEU A 103 -1.48 -17.23 1.36
N ARG A 104 -0.33 -17.47 0.72
CA ARG A 104 0.82 -18.16 1.33
C ARG A 104 1.80 -17.07 1.81
N VAL A 105 2.07 -17.00 3.11
CA VAL A 105 2.93 -16.01 3.79
C VAL A 105 3.99 -16.74 4.57
#